data_AF-A0A540NEU2-F1
#
_entry.id   AF-A0A540NEU2-F1
#
_cell.length_a   1.000
_cell.length_b   1.000
_cell.length_c   1.000
_cell.angle_alpha   90.00
_cell.angle_beta   90.00
_cell.angle_gamma   90.00
#
_symmetry.space_group_name_H-M   'P 1'
#
loop_
_entity.id
_entity.type
_entity.pdbx_description
1 polymer ?
#
loop_
_entity_poly.entity_id
_entity_poly.type
_entity_poly.pdbx_seq_one_letter_code
_entity_poly.pdbx_strand_id
1 'polypeptide(L)'
;MWRGVTISYALKAMCFLPLAIAGFWAYGNKIPSSYGGLLTSFSQFNGRKNTSKAVLGLLCILVVINCLSTFQIYSMVVFDNLEFKYTSKKNKPCARWLRIAFRIFFGGLAFFISVAFPFLPSLAPLIGGMTLPLAYAYPCFMWITMKKPEPKSTMWFVNIGLGFLGLSLSVVLVIASVWNLADKGLHANFFRP
;
A
#
# COMPACT_ATOMS: atom_id res chain seq x y z
N MET A 1 15.47 10.57 16.22
CA MET A 1 14.39 10.10 15.31
C MET A 1 14.17 11.03 14.12
N TRP A 2 14.13 12.36 14.30
CA TRP A 2 13.89 13.34 13.21
C TRP A 2 14.81 13.18 11.99
N ARG A 3 16.13 13.11 12.18
CA ARG A 3 17.10 12.96 11.07
C ARG A 3 16.83 11.71 10.22
N GLY A 4 16.52 10.58 10.84
CA GLY A 4 16.20 9.33 10.13
C GLY A 4 14.95 9.48 9.27
N VAL A 5 13.89 10.07 9.84
CA VAL A 5 12.64 10.34 9.12
C VAL A 5 12.89 11.25 7.92
N THR A 6 13.63 12.35 8.08
CA THR A 6 13.97 13.26 6.98
C THR A 6 14.73 12.56 5.86
N ILE A 7 15.75 11.77 6.20
CA ILE A 7 16.56 11.03 5.20
C ILE A 7 15.69 10.01 4.45
N SER A 8 14.85 9.25 5.16
CA SER A 8 13.96 8.27 4.53
C SER A 8 12.97 8.91 3.56
N TYR A 9 12.37 10.05 3.93
CA TYR A 9 11.46 10.77 3.02
C TYR A 9 12.19 11.42 1.84
N ALA A 10 13.41 11.93 2.06
CA ALA A 10 14.24 12.45 0.98
C ALA A 10 14.60 11.36 -0.03
N LEU A 11 15.00 10.17 0.43
CA LEU A 11 15.31 9.03 -0.43
C LEU A 11 14.08 8.58 -1.23
N LYS A 12 12.90 8.51 -0.59
CA LYS A 12 11.64 8.24 -1.31
C LYS A 12 11.41 9.26 -2.42
N ALA A 13 11.55 10.55 -2.13
CA ALA A 13 11.36 11.58 -3.14
C ALA A 13 12.38 11.45 -4.29
N MET A 14 13.66 11.21 -3.98
CA MET A 14 14.72 11.02 -4.98
C MET A 14 14.53 9.79 -5.86
N CYS A 15 13.90 8.72 -5.35
CA CYS A 15 13.65 7.52 -6.15
C CYS A 15 12.34 7.63 -6.95
N PHE A 16 11.24 8.05 -6.32
CA PHE A 16 9.92 8.04 -6.95
C PHE A 16 9.70 9.21 -7.92
N LEU A 17 10.21 10.41 -7.61
CA LEU A 17 9.98 11.59 -8.44
C LEU A 17 10.62 11.47 -9.84
N PRO A 18 11.93 11.11 -9.97
CA PRO A 18 12.52 10.95 -11.30
C PRO A 18 11.92 9.77 -12.06
N LEU A 19 11.55 8.70 -11.36
CA LEU A 19 10.88 7.56 -11.98
C LEU A 19 9.52 7.94 -12.57
N ALA A 20 8.74 8.76 -11.87
CA ALA A 20 7.45 9.26 -12.37
C ALA A 20 7.64 10.19 -13.58
N ILE A 21 8.61 11.12 -13.51
CA ILE A 21 8.91 12.06 -14.61
C ILE A 21 9.40 11.31 -15.86
N ALA A 22 10.40 10.45 -15.70
CA ALA A 22 10.95 9.66 -16.82
C ALA A 22 9.92 8.67 -17.38
N GLY A 23 9.12 8.05 -16.52
CA GLY A 23 8.04 7.15 -16.92
C GLY A 23 6.97 7.87 -17.74
N PHE A 24 6.52 9.04 -17.29
CA PHE A 24 5.57 9.86 -18.04
C PHE A 24 6.15 10.37 -19.35
N TRP A 25 7.43 10.77 -19.38
CA TRP A 25 8.10 11.21 -20.61
C TRP A 25 8.24 10.07 -21.64
N ALA A 26 8.57 8.86 -21.19
CA ALA A 26 8.80 7.71 -22.07
C ALA A 26 7.50 7.10 -22.62
N TYR A 27 6.45 7.00 -21.81
CA TYR A 27 5.21 6.29 -22.18
C TYR A 27 4.02 7.23 -22.42
N GLY A 28 4.06 8.46 -21.91
CA GLY A 28 2.97 9.43 -22.02
C GLY A 28 1.63 8.86 -21.57
N ASN A 29 0.58 9.13 -22.35
CA ASN A 29 -0.77 8.65 -22.08
C ASN A 29 -1.05 7.22 -22.58
N LYS A 30 -0.01 6.45 -22.92
CA LYS A 30 -0.15 5.10 -23.49
C LYS A 30 -0.14 3.98 -22.44
N ILE A 31 -0.03 4.31 -21.16
CA ILE A 31 -0.12 3.34 -20.07
C ILE A 31 -1.61 3.06 -19.83
N PRO A 32 -2.08 1.81 -20.00
CA PRO A 32 -3.45 1.44 -19.71
C PRO A 32 -3.70 1.67 -18.22
N SER A 33 -4.85 2.26 -17.93
CA SER A 33 -5.26 2.67 -16.59
C SER A 33 -5.68 1.50 -15.67
N SER A 34 -5.27 0.27 -16.03
CA SER A 34 -5.45 -0.95 -15.24
C SER A 34 -4.30 -1.15 -14.26
N TYR A 35 -4.62 -1.71 -13.10
CA TYR A 35 -3.64 -2.14 -12.11
C TYR A 35 -2.67 -3.18 -12.71
N GLY A 36 -1.36 -2.99 -12.52
CA GLY A 36 -0.32 -3.79 -13.22
C GLY A 36 -0.02 -3.35 -14.65
N GLY A 37 -0.65 -2.26 -15.11
CA GLY A 37 -0.49 -1.66 -16.44
C GLY A 37 0.94 -1.26 -16.78
N LEU A 38 1.77 -0.92 -15.79
CA LEU A 38 3.15 -0.50 -16.02
C LEU A 38 4.02 -1.67 -16.54
N LEU A 39 3.98 -2.83 -15.89
CA LEU A 39 4.79 -3.99 -16.27
C LEU A 39 4.31 -4.62 -17.59
N THR A 40 2.99 -4.65 -17.79
CA THR A 40 2.35 -5.13 -19.03
C THR A 40 2.57 -4.17 -20.19
N SER A 41 2.55 -2.85 -19.96
CA SER A 41 2.97 -1.88 -20.97
C SER A 41 4.45 -2.01 -21.26
N PHE A 42 5.28 -2.19 -20.23
CA PHE A 42 6.70 -2.33 -20.42
C PHE A 42 7.03 -3.56 -21.28
N SER A 43 6.34 -4.70 -21.09
CA SER A 43 6.52 -5.87 -21.94
C SER A 43 5.98 -5.67 -23.36
N GLN A 44 4.83 -5.02 -23.53
CA GLN A 44 4.20 -4.80 -24.83
C GLN A 44 4.94 -3.74 -25.68
N PHE A 45 5.38 -2.64 -25.09
CA PHE A 45 6.11 -1.57 -25.79
C PHE A 45 7.54 -1.98 -26.15
N ASN A 46 8.24 -2.66 -25.23
CA ASN A 46 9.61 -3.12 -25.49
C ASN A 46 9.67 -4.35 -26.38
N GLY A 47 8.58 -5.12 -26.50
CA GLY A 47 8.41 -6.14 -27.55
C GLY A 47 8.38 -5.57 -28.97
N ARG A 48 8.04 -4.28 -29.13
CA ARG A 48 8.03 -3.57 -30.43
C ARG A 48 9.39 -2.93 -30.78
N LYS A 49 10.22 -2.63 -29.79
CA LYS A 49 11.55 -2.02 -29.91
C LYS A 49 12.61 -2.91 -29.30
N ASN A 50 12.88 -4.10 -29.88
CA ASN A 50 14.06 -4.96 -29.70
C ASN A 50 14.88 -4.80 -28.39
N THR A 51 14.21 -4.73 -27.24
CA THR A 51 14.89 -4.57 -25.95
C THR A 51 15.12 -5.98 -25.40
N SER A 52 16.33 -6.23 -24.90
CA SER A 52 16.77 -7.57 -24.51
C SER A 52 15.79 -8.21 -23.52
N LYS A 53 15.24 -9.38 -23.89
CA LYS A 53 14.37 -10.21 -23.04
C LYS A 53 14.98 -10.48 -21.66
N ALA A 54 16.30 -10.42 -21.54
CA ALA A 54 17.03 -10.54 -20.29
C ALA A 54 16.70 -9.42 -19.27
N VAL A 55 16.51 -8.18 -19.73
CA VAL A 55 16.19 -7.05 -18.85
C VAL A 55 14.79 -7.20 -18.27
N LEU A 56 13.82 -7.63 -19.08
CA LEU A 56 12.46 -7.93 -18.62
C LEU A 56 12.46 -9.09 -17.61
N GLY A 57 13.21 -10.15 -17.90
CA GLY A 57 13.36 -11.29 -17.00
C GLY A 57 13.95 -10.88 -15.64
N LEU A 58 15.00 -10.06 -15.65
CA LEU A 58 15.63 -9.55 -14.44
C LEU A 58 14.66 -8.67 -13.61
N LEU A 59 13.88 -7.80 -14.25
CA LEU A 59 12.85 -7.01 -13.58
C LEU A 59 11.78 -7.90 -12.92
N CYS A 60 11.27 -8.91 -13.62
CA CYS A 60 10.30 -9.85 -13.06
C CYS A 60 10.88 -10.60 -11.85
N ILE A 61 12.13 -11.07 -11.93
CA ILE A 61 12.80 -11.74 -10.81
C ILE A 61 12.93 -10.80 -9.61
N LEU A 62 13.37 -9.54 -9.83
CA LEU A 62 13.47 -8.55 -8.75
C LEU A 62 12.11 -8.29 -8.08
N VAL A 63 11.04 -8.16 -8.88
CA VAL A 63 9.68 -7.97 -8.36
C VAL A 63 9.24 -9.18 -7.53
N VAL A 64 9.49 -10.40 -8.01
CA VAL A 64 9.14 -11.62 -7.27
C VAL A 64 9.90 -11.69 -5.94
N ILE A 65 11.21 -11.42 -5.94
CA ILE A 65 12.01 -11.39 -4.70
C ILE A 65 11.46 -10.32 -3.75
N ASN A 66 11.19 -9.11 -4.26
CA ASN A 66 10.61 -8.03 -3.45
C ASN A 66 9.27 -8.43 -2.83
N CYS A 67 8.36 -9.05 -3.60
CA CYS A 67 7.08 -9.52 -3.10
C CYS A 67 7.24 -10.60 -2.02
N LEU A 68 8.14 -11.57 -2.21
CA LEU A 68 8.40 -12.64 -1.25
C LEU A 68 8.97 -12.10 0.07
N SER A 69 9.95 -11.20 0.02
CA SER A 69 10.52 -10.58 1.21
C SER A 69 9.50 -9.68 1.93
N THR A 70 8.74 -8.90 1.16
CA THR A 70 7.77 -7.96 1.70
C THR A 70 6.58 -8.66 2.36
N PHE A 71 6.12 -9.79 1.78
CA PHE A 71 5.08 -10.62 2.38
C PHE A 71 5.48 -11.11 3.78
N GLN A 72 6.74 -11.52 3.98
CA GLN A 72 7.23 -11.96 5.29
C GLN A 72 7.17 -10.84 6.33
N ILE A 73 7.63 -9.64 5.97
CA ILE A 73 7.64 -8.48 6.88
C ILE A 73 6.21 -8.10 7.29
N TYR A 74 5.28 -7.99 6.33
CA TYR A 74 3.90 -7.64 6.66
C TYR A 74 3.15 -8.75 7.39
N SER A 75 3.43 -10.01 7.08
CA SER A 75 2.80 -11.14 7.77
C SER A 75 3.20 -11.24 9.24
N MET A 76 4.41 -10.77 9.59
CA MET A 76 4.89 -10.76 10.98
C MET A 76 3.94 -9.99 11.90
N VAL A 77 3.46 -8.82 11.48
CA VAL A 77 2.50 -8.02 12.26
C VAL A 77 1.20 -8.79 12.50
N VAL A 78 0.72 -9.53 11.50
CA VAL A 78 -0.49 -10.35 11.63
C VAL A 78 -0.26 -11.51 12.59
N PHE A 79 0.87 -12.20 12.49
CA PHE A 79 1.22 -13.30 13.37
C PHE A 79 1.32 -12.85 14.83
N ASP A 80 1.97 -11.71 15.09
CA ASP A 80 2.10 -11.16 16.44
C ASP A 80 0.73 -10.81 17.04
N ASN A 81 -0.18 -10.23 16.25
CA ASN A 81 -1.55 -9.94 16.70
C ASN A 81 -2.36 -11.21 17.00
N LEU A 82 -2.22 -12.26 16.19
CA LEU A 82 -2.89 -13.55 16.42
C LEU A 82 -2.35 -14.25 17.68
N GLU A 83 -1.03 -14.26 17.86
CA GLU A 83 -0.38 -14.83 19.05
C GLU A 83 -0.74 -14.05 20.32
N PHE A 84 -0.79 -12.72 20.25
CA PHE A 84 -1.24 -11.87 21.36
C PHE A 84 -2.69 -12.19 21.76
N LYS A 85 -3.60 -12.28 20.78
CA LYS A 85 -5.02 -12.59 21.04
C LYS A 85 -5.21 -13.99 21.61
N TYR A 86 -4.42 -14.97 21.15
CA TYR A 86 -4.43 -16.32 21.71
C TYR A 86 -3.91 -16.33 23.16
N THR A 87 -2.77 -15.69 23.41
CA THR A 87 -2.13 -15.64 24.73
C THR A 87 -3.02 -14.93 25.74
N SER A 88 -3.65 -13.81 25.35
CA SER A 88 -4.62 -13.08 26.17
C SER A 88 -5.84 -13.93 26.55
N LYS A 89 -6.34 -14.76 25.63
CA LYS A 89 -7.53 -15.60 25.87
C LYS A 89 -7.23 -16.88 26.65
N LYS A 90 -6.06 -17.49 26.43
CA LYS A 90 -5.71 -18.80 27.00
C LYS A 90 -4.70 -18.73 28.15
N ASN A 91 -4.13 -17.56 28.45
CA ASN A 91 -3.11 -17.32 29.48
C ASN A 91 -1.97 -18.37 29.46
N LYS A 92 -1.66 -18.87 28.26
CA LYS A 92 -0.64 -19.90 28.04
C LYS A 92 0.24 -19.48 26.86
N PRO A 93 1.54 -19.81 26.87
CA PRO A 93 2.41 -19.53 25.75
C PRO A 93 1.90 -20.26 24.49
N CYS A 94 1.98 -19.59 23.34
CA CYS A 94 1.67 -20.20 22.05
C CYS A 94 2.59 -21.41 21.81
N ALA A 95 1.98 -22.60 21.66
CA ALA A 95 2.71 -23.81 21.32
C ALA A 95 3.33 -23.69 19.92
N ARG A 96 4.53 -24.29 19.72
CA ARG A 96 5.26 -24.24 18.43
C ARG A 96 4.43 -24.76 17.26
N TRP A 97 3.60 -25.78 17.49
CA TRP A 97 2.69 -26.35 16.48
C TRP A 97 1.58 -25.37 16.08
N LEU A 98 1.05 -24.61 17.03
CA LEU A 98 0.02 -23.59 16.78
C LEU A 98 0.57 -22.42 15.95
N ARG A 99 1.83 -22.02 16.19
CA ARG A 99 2.51 -21.01 15.36
C ARG A 99 2.68 -21.47 13.90
N ILE A 100 3.00 -22.75 13.69
CA ILE A 100 3.08 -23.33 12.33
C ILE A 100 1.68 -23.34 11.69
N ALA A 101 0.66 -23.75 12.44
CA ALA A 101 -0.72 -23.74 11.97
C ALA A 101 -1.19 -22.34 11.55
N PHE A 102 -0.91 -21.29 12.34
CA PHE A 102 -1.27 -19.91 11.96
C PHE A 102 -0.56 -19.44 10.69
N ARG A 103 0.71 -19.82 10.49
CA ARG A 103 1.46 -19.47 9.27
C ARG A 103 0.89 -20.13 8.03
N ILE A 104 0.61 -21.44 8.11
CA ILE A 104 0.01 -22.18 6.99
C ILE A 104 -1.40 -21.67 6.70
N PHE A 105 -2.20 -21.44 7.73
CA PHE A 105 -3.56 -20.92 7.59
C PHE A 105 -3.58 -19.54 6.93
N PHE A 106 -2.76 -18.59 7.42
CA PHE A 106 -2.71 -17.25 6.85
C PHE A 106 -2.19 -17.25 5.41
N GLY A 107 -1.14 -18.03 5.12
CA GLY A 107 -0.62 -18.18 3.75
C GLY A 107 -1.65 -18.78 2.80
N GLY A 108 -2.34 -19.85 3.24
CA GLY A 108 -3.42 -20.48 2.47
C GLY A 108 -4.61 -19.56 2.25
N LEU A 109 -5.01 -18.80 3.27
CA LEU A 109 -6.07 -17.80 3.18
C LEU A 109 -5.70 -16.68 2.20
N ALA A 110 -4.49 -16.16 2.28
CA ALA A 110 -4.01 -15.11 1.37
C ALA A 110 -3.98 -15.61 -0.09
N PHE A 111 -3.51 -16.84 -0.32
CA PHE A 111 -3.55 -17.47 -1.63
C PHE A 111 -4.98 -17.66 -2.15
N PHE A 112 -5.88 -18.19 -1.30
CA PHE A 112 -7.28 -18.37 -1.64
C PHE A 112 -7.95 -17.04 -2.02
N ILE A 113 -7.72 -15.99 -1.24
CA ILE A 113 -8.25 -14.65 -1.52
C ILE A 113 -7.69 -14.09 -2.83
N SER A 114 -6.39 -14.28 -3.10
CA SER A 114 -5.77 -13.84 -4.35
C SER A 114 -6.37 -14.51 -5.58
N VAL A 115 -6.75 -15.79 -5.50
CA VAL A 115 -7.37 -16.54 -6.60
C VAL A 115 -8.86 -16.24 -6.72
N ALA A 116 -9.56 -16.11 -5.59
CA ALA A 116 -11.00 -15.87 -5.56
C ALA A 116 -11.37 -14.43 -5.94
N PHE A 117 -10.54 -13.44 -5.60
CA PHE A 117 -10.81 -12.01 -5.79
C PHE A 117 -9.68 -11.30 -6.54
N PRO A 118 -9.49 -11.57 -7.85
CA PRO A 118 -8.42 -10.98 -8.65
C PRO A 118 -8.58 -9.45 -8.86
N PHE A 119 -9.75 -8.90 -8.53
CA PHE A 119 -10.02 -7.47 -8.58
C PHE A 119 -9.57 -6.70 -7.33
N LEU A 120 -9.06 -7.34 -6.27
CA LEU A 120 -8.57 -6.65 -5.07
C LEU A 120 -7.58 -5.50 -5.34
N PRO A 121 -6.65 -5.60 -6.31
CA PRO A 121 -5.77 -4.50 -6.65
C PRO A 121 -6.52 -3.23 -7.09
N SER A 122 -7.68 -3.34 -7.77
CA SER A 122 -8.45 -2.16 -8.19
C SER A 122 -9.09 -1.41 -7.02
N LEU A 123 -9.24 -2.07 -5.86
CA LEU A 123 -9.72 -1.48 -4.62
C LEU A 123 -8.61 -0.82 -3.79
N ALA A 124 -7.34 -0.99 -4.18
CA ALA A 124 -6.22 -0.40 -3.45
C ALA A 124 -6.29 1.13 -3.31
N PRO A 125 -6.72 1.94 -4.30
CA PRO A 125 -6.90 3.39 -4.11
C PRO A 125 -7.96 3.71 -3.05
N LEU A 126 -9.04 2.91 -3.02
CA LEU A 126 -10.14 3.08 -2.08
C LEU A 126 -9.70 2.76 -0.65
N ILE A 127 -9.05 1.61 -0.45
CA ILE A 127 -8.52 1.19 0.86
C ILE A 127 -7.43 2.17 1.33
N GLY A 128 -6.55 2.59 0.43
CA GLY A 128 -5.56 3.64 0.70
C GLY A 128 -6.23 4.93 1.14
N GLY A 129 -7.22 5.41 0.38
CA GLY A 129 -8.01 6.60 0.67
C GLY A 129 -8.64 6.57 2.06
N MET A 130 -9.25 5.44 2.46
CA MET A 130 -9.88 5.26 3.77
C MET A 130 -8.90 5.22 4.94
N THR A 131 -7.64 4.82 4.71
CA THR A 131 -6.61 4.72 5.76
C THR A 131 -5.77 5.99 5.91
N LEU A 132 -5.87 6.94 4.96
CA LEU A 132 -5.18 8.23 5.04
C LEU A 132 -5.47 9.05 6.31
N PRO A 133 -6.71 9.10 6.84
CA PRO A 133 -6.99 9.82 8.09
C PRO A 133 -6.19 9.25 9.26
N LEU A 134 -5.98 7.92 9.29
CA LEU A 134 -5.18 7.29 10.34
C LEU A 134 -3.70 7.67 10.23
N ALA A 135 -3.17 7.79 9.01
CA ALA A 135 -1.76 8.12 8.79
C ALA A 135 -1.45 9.62 9.00
N TYR A 136 -2.35 10.52 8.59
CA TYR A 136 -2.09 11.96 8.55
C TYR A 136 -2.91 12.76 9.56
N ALA A 137 -4.21 12.50 9.69
CA ALA A 137 -5.08 13.31 10.54
C ALA A 137 -4.98 12.91 12.02
N TYR A 138 -4.98 11.61 12.31
CA TYR A 138 -4.94 11.08 13.67
C TYR A 138 -3.73 11.57 14.50
N PRO A 139 -2.47 11.50 14.04
CA PRO A 139 -1.34 11.98 14.82
C PRO A 139 -1.39 13.50 15.07
N CYS A 140 -1.92 14.29 14.13
CA CYS A 140 -2.09 15.73 14.30
C CYS A 140 -3.09 16.05 15.42
N PHE A 141 -4.26 15.40 15.41
CA PHE A 141 -5.26 15.59 16.48
C PHE A 141 -4.78 15.02 17.82
N MET A 142 -4.13 13.86 17.81
CA MET A 142 -3.56 13.24 19.02
C MET A 142 -2.49 14.12 19.67
N TRP A 143 -1.65 14.78 18.87
CA TRP A 143 -0.66 15.71 19.40
C TRP A 143 -1.31 16.91 20.10
N ILE A 144 -2.37 17.48 19.50
CA ILE A 144 -3.11 18.61 20.08
C ILE A 144 -3.75 18.22 21.42
N THR A 145 -4.37 17.04 21.51
CA THR A 145 -5.01 16.59 22.77
C THR A 145 -4.01 16.28 23.86
N MET A 146 -2.85 15.70 23.52
CA MET A 146 -1.80 15.38 24.49
C MET A 146 -1.03 16.60 24.98
N LYS A 147 -0.67 17.53 24.09
CA LYS A 147 0.18 18.68 24.42
C LYS A 147 -0.58 19.92 24.86
N LYS A 148 -1.90 19.99 24.60
CA LYS A 148 -2.76 21.14 24.93
C LYS A 148 -2.07 22.49 24.65
N PRO A 149 -1.60 22.72 23.41
CA PRO A 149 -0.92 23.96 23.07
C PRO A 149 -1.85 25.16 23.27
N GLU A 150 -1.27 26.33 23.51
CA GLU A 150 -2.06 27.56 23.66
C GLU A 150 -2.96 27.79 22.44
N PRO A 151 -4.25 28.10 22.65
CA PRO A 151 -5.16 28.37 21.56
C PRO A 151 -4.65 29.59 20.79
N LYS A 152 -4.43 29.42 19.47
CA LYS A 152 -3.81 30.38 18.52
C LYS A 152 -2.28 30.36 18.38
N SER A 153 -1.56 29.44 19.03
CA SER A 153 -0.14 29.24 18.71
C SER A 153 0.06 28.77 17.25
N THR A 154 1.14 29.18 16.60
CA THR A 154 1.50 28.76 15.23
C THR A 154 1.51 27.24 15.09
N MET A 155 1.99 26.51 16.10
CA MET A 155 1.98 25.04 16.08
C MET A 155 0.57 24.45 16.15
N TRP A 156 -0.36 25.10 16.82
CA TRP A 156 -1.76 24.66 16.89
C TRP A 156 -2.44 24.83 15.53
N PHE A 157 -2.25 25.98 14.87
CA PHE A 157 -2.81 26.23 13.54
C PHE A 157 -2.26 25.25 12.49
N VAL A 158 -0.93 25.01 12.49
CA VAL A 158 -0.31 24.06 11.55
C VAL A 158 -0.83 22.64 11.75
N ASN A 159 -0.93 22.15 12.99
CA ASN A 159 -1.42 20.79 13.25
C ASN A 159 -2.91 20.64 12.92
N ILE A 160 -3.74 21.64 13.22
CA ILE A 160 -5.16 21.63 12.82
C ILE A 160 -5.30 21.67 11.29
N GLY A 161 -4.58 22.57 10.62
CA GLY A 161 -4.59 22.69 9.17
C GLY A 161 -4.19 21.39 8.49
N LEU A 162 -3.09 20.76 8.94
CA LEU A 162 -2.64 19.45 8.44
C LEU A 162 -3.66 18.33 8.72
N GLY A 163 -4.32 18.35 9.89
CA GLY A 163 -5.36 17.40 10.23
C GLY A 163 -6.57 17.49 9.29
N PHE A 164 -7.08 18.70 9.04
CA PHE A 164 -8.17 18.94 8.10
C PHE A 164 -7.76 18.66 6.65
N LEU A 165 -6.53 18.98 6.26
CA LEU A 165 -5.99 18.65 4.94
C LEU A 165 -5.93 17.12 4.72
N GLY A 166 -5.46 16.37 5.71
CA GLY A 166 -5.43 14.90 5.64
C GLY A 166 -6.84 14.30 5.49
N LEU A 167 -7.82 14.86 6.20
CA LEU A 167 -9.22 14.45 6.09
C LEU A 167 -9.81 14.80 4.72
N SER A 168 -9.60 16.02 4.23
CA SER A 168 -10.14 16.44 2.93
C SER A 168 -9.54 15.63 1.78
N LEU A 169 -8.23 15.36 1.80
CA LEU A 169 -7.57 14.50 0.83
C LEU A 169 -8.11 13.07 0.86
N SER A 170 -8.40 12.52 2.04
CA SER A 170 -9.02 11.21 2.17
C SER A 170 -10.41 11.17 1.51
N VAL A 171 -11.26 12.17 1.78
CA VAL A 171 -12.61 12.25 1.18
C VAL A 171 -12.52 12.35 -0.33
N VAL A 172 -11.67 13.23 -0.85
CA VAL A 172 -11.47 13.41 -2.31
C VAL A 172 -10.99 12.11 -2.95
N LEU A 173 -10.03 11.41 -2.34
CA LEU A 173 -9.50 10.15 -2.88
C LEU A 173 -10.53 9.02 -2.82
N VAL A 174 -11.35 8.94 -1.77
CA VAL A 174 -12.43 7.96 -1.69
C VAL A 174 -13.47 8.23 -2.77
N ILE A 175 -13.92 9.48 -2.94
CA ILE A 175 -14.88 9.85 -3.99
C ILE A 175 -14.32 9.53 -5.38
N ALA A 176 -13.08 9.94 -5.66
CA ALA A 176 -12.43 9.67 -6.93
C ALA A 176 -12.27 8.15 -7.20
N SER A 177 -11.95 7.38 -6.17
CA SER A 177 -11.82 5.92 -6.27
C SER A 177 -13.16 5.25 -6.56
N VAL A 178 -14.23 5.68 -5.87
CA VAL A 178 -15.59 5.19 -6.13
C VAL A 178 -16.06 5.57 -7.52
N TRP A 179 -15.79 6.79 -7.99
CA TRP A 179 -16.14 7.24 -9.33
C TRP A 179 -15.44 6.39 -10.40
N ASN A 180 -14.13 6.20 -10.27
CA ASN A 180 -13.35 5.38 -11.21
C ASN A 180 -13.81 3.92 -11.21
N LEU A 181 -14.27 3.41 -10.06
CA LEU A 181 -14.84 2.06 -9.95
C LEU A 181 -16.22 1.95 -10.60
N ALA A 182 -17.04 3.00 -10.49
CA ALA A 182 -18.35 3.08 -11.12
C ALA A 182 -18.24 3.19 -12.65
N ASP A 183 -17.31 4.01 -13.15
CA ASP A 183 -17.10 4.25 -14.58
C ASP A 183 -16.49 3.03 -15.30
N LYS A 184 -15.47 2.41 -14.71
CA LYS A 184 -14.82 1.22 -15.30
C LYS A 184 -15.60 -0.07 -15.09
N GLY A 185 -16.57 -0.06 -14.18
CA GLY A 185 -17.25 -1.26 -13.71
C GLY A 185 -16.33 -2.16 -12.88
N LEU A 186 -16.89 -2.80 -11.86
CA LEU A 186 -16.19 -3.84 -11.12
C LEU A 186 -16.43 -5.16 -11.87
N HIS A 187 -15.50 -5.55 -12.74
CA HIS A 187 -15.48 -6.89 -13.32
C HIS A 187 -15.17 -7.90 -12.21
N ALA A 188 -16.21 -8.28 -11.46
CA ALA A 188 -16.16 -9.24 -10.36
C ALA A 188 -15.97 -10.66 -10.92
N ASN A 189 -14.82 -10.89 -11.54
CA ASN A 189 -14.40 -12.19 -12.05
C ASN A 189 -13.97 -13.06 -10.87
N PHE A 190 -14.94 -13.69 -10.20
CA PHE A 190 -14.64 -14.66 -9.17
C PHE A 190 -13.99 -15.89 -9.81
N PHE A 191 -12.86 -16.33 -9.25
CA PHE A 191 -12.11 -17.53 -9.69
C PHE A 191 -11.59 -17.50 -11.14
N ARG A 192 -11.50 -16.32 -11.76
CA ARG A 192 -10.86 -16.12 -13.08
C ARG A 192 -9.80 -15.02 -12.95
N PRO A 193 -8.57 -15.39 -12.54
CA PRO A 193 -7.47 -14.45 -12.39
C PRO A 193 -7.02 -13.84 -13.72
#